data_AF-A0A486XTQ3-F1
#
_entry.id   AF-A0A486XTQ3-F1
#
_cell.length_a   1.000
_cell.length_b   1.000
_cell.length_c   1.000
_cell.angle_alpha   90.00
_cell.angle_beta   90.00
_cell.angle_gamma   90.00
#
_symmetry.space_group_name_H-M   'P 1'
#
loop_
_entity.id
_entity.type
_entity.pdbx_description
1 polymer ?
#
loop_
_entity_poly.entity_id
_entity_poly.type
_entity_poly.pdbx_seq_one_letter_code
_entity_poly.pdbx_strand_id
1 'polypeptide(L)'
;MNVLPFIFAIFAIFTFLSNSLLKDTKETGVVINGIENFYQLQQKHFNGAAGLSYRSLTTQKQGSTPKPKPPVKRHTEYKSPRLSQALKGSQLNLYPLAQEQEPRNHPFYTITARLLCLLYPTILPDNQAACTLLDALIAKAKTLNEPTLNELMPEDPLLQENYYKMIQGTNQYDIKQKKGIPPLADFLMIHKKGACCYLCSAHFFVLQAMFGEEFTYAIIAGEKKKWERGKTKLFNRQELESLIKQYPIETAFYETIRKYCRAQLNQKKTVSKKTQNGMSFRKEA
;
A
#
# COMPACT_ATOMS: atom_id res chain seq x y z
N MET A 1 -21.85 -64.85 -14.97
CA MET A 1 -22.73 -63.68 -14.84
C MET A 1 -22.04 -62.47 -15.47
N ASN A 2 -22.72 -61.74 -16.36
CA ASN A 2 -22.13 -60.55 -17.00
C ASN A 2 -22.10 -59.39 -16.00
N VAL A 3 -20.89 -59.05 -15.52
CA VAL A 3 -20.64 -57.98 -14.54
C VAL A 3 -20.69 -56.58 -15.17
N LEU A 4 -20.50 -56.50 -16.48
CA LEU A 4 -20.46 -55.25 -17.25
C LEU A 4 -21.71 -54.34 -17.07
N PRO A 5 -22.96 -54.82 -17.21
CA PRO A 5 -24.16 -53.97 -17.03
C PRO A 5 -24.30 -53.43 -15.60
N PHE A 6 -23.80 -54.16 -14.59
CA PHE A 6 -23.81 -53.69 -13.21
C PHE A 6 -22.85 -52.50 -13.00
N ILE A 7 -21.66 -52.56 -13.59
CA ILE A 7 -20.69 -51.46 -13.55
C ILE A 7 -21.25 -50.20 -14.24
N PHE A 8 -21.91 -50.37 -15.40
CA PHE A 8 -22.54 -49.25 -16.11
C PHE A 8 -23.68 -48.61 -15.30
N ALA A 9 -24.50 -49.41 -14.62
CA ALA A 9 -25.57 -48.89 -13.75
C ALA A 9 -24.99 -48.06 -12.60
N ILE A 10 -23.89 -48.52 -11.97
CA ILE A 10 -23.19 -47.78 -10.92
C ILE A 10 -22.67 -46.43 -11.45
N PHE A 11 -21.99 -46.42 -12.60
CA PHE A 11 -21.50 -45.17 -13.19
C PHE A 11 -22.62 -44.19 -13.54
N ALA A 12 -23.75 -44.69 -14.04
CA ALA A 12 -24.91 -43.84 -14.35
C ALA A 12 -25.49 -43.20 -13.07
N ILE A 13 -25.61 -43.96 -11.98
CA ILE A 13 -26.09 -43.46 -10.68
C ILE A 13 -25.14 -42.39 -10.14
N PHE A 14 -23.84 -42.63 -10.12
CA PHE A 14 -22.86 -41.65 -9.64
C PHE A 14 -22.85 -40.38 -10.49
N THR A 15 -22.94 -40.50 -11.82
CA THR A 15 -22.98 -39.33 -12.72
C THR A 15 -24.21 -38.47 -12.45
N PHE A 16 -25.38 -39.09 -12.24
CA PHE A 16 -26.60 -38.37 -11.93
C PHE A 16 -26.53 -37.68 -10.56
N LEU A 17 -25.98 -38.37 -9.54
CA LEU A 17 -25.81 -37.83 -8.20
C LEU A 17 -24.85 -36.63 -8.19
N SER A 18 -23.70 -36.74 -8.86
CA SER A 18 -22.73 -35.64 -8.97
C SER A 18 -23.32 -34.43 -9.69
N ASN A 19 -24.12 -34.64 -10.74
CA ASN A 19 -24.74 -33.53 -11.46
C ASN A 19 -25.81 -32.81 -10.62
N SER A 20 -26.58 -33.55 -9.81
CA SER A 20 -27.54 -32.96 -8.86
C SER A 20 -26.85 -32.10 -7.81
N LEU A 21 -25.78 -32.61 -7.19
CA LEU A 21 -25.02 -31.88 -6.17
C LEU A 21 -24.34 -30.62 -6.74
N LEU A 22 -23.83 -30.69 -7.97
CA LEU A 22 -23.25 -29.53 -8.65
C LEU A 22 -24.29 -28.46 -9.00
N LYS A 23 -25.54 -28.86 -9.23
CA LYS A 23 -26.64 -27.93 -9.48
C LYS A 23 -27.05 -27.22 -8.19
N ASP A 24 -27.23 -27.96 -7.10
CA ASP A 24 -27.62 -27.41 -5.79
C ASP A 24 -26.56 -26.43 -5.24
N THR A 25 -25.28 -26.74 -5.42
CA THR A 25 -24.18 -25.83 -5.00
C THR A 25 -24.12 -24.54 -5.82
N LYS A 26 -24.45 -24.59 -7.12
CA LYS A 26 -24.56 -23.39 -7.95
C LYS A 26 -25.76 -22.53 -7.57
N GLU A 27 -26.92 -23.15 -7.36
CA GLU A 27 -28.14 -22.44 -6.99
C GLU A 27 -28.01 -21.79 -5.61
N THR A 28 -27.47 -22.51 -4.61
CA THR A 28 -27.19 -21.95 -3.28
C THR A 28 -26.14 -20.83 -3.35
N GLY A 29 -25.08 -20.97 -4.14
CA GLY A 29 -24.09 -19.92 -4.35
C GLY A 29 -24.67 -18.65 -4.97
N VAL A 30 -25.61 -18.76 -5.92
CA VAL A 30 -26.32 -17.60 -6.50
C VAL A 30 -27.21 -16.94 -5.45
N VAL A 31 -27.92 -17.72 -4.62
CA VAL A 31 -28.78 -17.19 -3.55
C VAL A 31 -27.96 -16.47 -2.49
N ILE A 32 -26.86 -17.05 -2.00
CA ILE A 32 -25.97 -16.44 -1.00
C ILE A 32 -25.40 -15.12 -1.54
N ASN A 33 -24.87 -15.12 -2.76
CA ASN A 33 -24.37 -13.90 -3.40
C ASN A 33 -25.48 -12.84 -3.60
N GLY A 34 -26.70 -13.28 -3.90
CA GLY A 34 -27.86 -12.39 -4.00
C GLY A 34 -28.19 -11.71 -2.66
N ILE A 35 -28.18 -12.49 -1.58
CA ILE A 35 -28.43 -12.01 -0.21
C ILE A 35 -27.32 -11.04 0.23
N GLU A 36 -26.05 -11.37 0.04
CA GLU A 36 -24.93 -10.50 0.39
C GLU A 36 -24.98 -9.16 -0.36
N ASN A 37 -25.25 -9.20 -1.67
CA ASN A 37 -25.38 -7.98 -2.47
C ASN A 37 -26.58 -7.14 -2.02
N PHE A 38 -27.70 -7.78 -1.66
CA PHE A 38 -28.87 -7.10 -1.13
C PHE A 38 -28.54 -6.36 0.19
N TYR A 39 -27.89 -7.03 1.14
CA TYR A 39 -27.48 -6.41 2.41
C TYR A 39 -26.50 -5.25 2.20
N GLN A 40 -25.51 -5.41 1.31
CA GLN A 40 -24.57 -4.33 0.99
C GLN A 40 -25.27 -3.11 0.37
N LEU A 41 -26.24 -3.33 -0.52
CA LEU A 41 -27.04 -2.26 -1.11
C LEU A 41 -27.89 -1.56 -0.05
N GLN A 42 -28.57 -2.33 0.81
CA GLN A 42 -29.39 -1.79 1.89
C GLN A 42 -28.56 -0.93 2.86
N GLN A 43 -27.36 -1.41 3.24
CA GLN A 43 -26.46 -0.66 4.11
C GLN A 43 -25.96 0.64 3.47
N LYS A 44 -25.65 0.63 2.16
CA LYS A 44 -25.30 1.84 1.42
C LYS A 44 -26.45 2.85 1.39
N HIS A 45 -27.68 2.40 1.18
CA HIS A 45 -28.86 3.25 1.24
C HIS A 45 -29.07 3.86 2.62
N PHE A 46 -28.94 3.04 3.68
CA PHE A 46 -29.08 3.51 5.06
C PHE A 46 -28.00 4.55 5.42
N ASN A 47 -26.74 4.27 5.08
CA ASN A 47 -25.62 5.21 5.32
C ASN A 47 -25.78 6.51 4.51
N GLY A 48 -26.31 6.42 3.29
CA GLY A 48 -26.65 7.59 2.46
C GLY A 48 -27.73 8.45 3.10
N ALA A 49 -28.83 7.83 3.55
CA ALA A 49 -29.92 8.52 4.24
C ALA A 49 -29.45 9.15 5.57
N ALA A 50 -28.70 8.40 6.38
CA ALA A 50 -28.12 8.90 7.62
C ALA A 50 -27.16 10.08 7.39
N GLY A 51 -26.36 10.03 6.33
CA GLY A 51 -25.47 11.13 5.94
C GLY A 51 -26.21 12.39 5.51
N LEU A 52 -27.36 12.26 4.83
CA LEU A 52 -28.22 13.39 4.47
C LEU A 52 -28.86 14.01 5.71
N SER A 53 -29.40 13.20 6.62
CA SER A 53 -29.98 13.66 7.89
C SER A 53 -28.93 14.34 8.79
N TYR A 54 -27.71 13.83 8.82
CA TYR A 54 -26.62 14.45 9.56
C TYR A 54 -26.23 15.81 8.96
N ARG A 55 -26.16 15.90 7.63
CA ARG A 55 -25.91 17.17 6.93
C ARG A 55 -27.01 18.19 7.20
N SER A 56 -28.29 17.80 7.14
CA SER A 56 -29.39 18.74 7.43
C SER A 56 -29.35 19.26 8.87
N LEU A 57 -29.01 18.40 9.85
CA LEU A 57 -28.86 18.80 11.25
C LEU A 57 -27.66 19.73 11.49
N THR A 58 -26.53 19.48 10.83
CA THR A 58 -25.36 20.40 10.90
C THR A 58 -25.60 21.73 10.19
N THR A 59 -26.45 21.75 9.15
CA THR A 59 -26.80 22.97 8.42
C THR A 59 -27.83 23.82 9.18
N GLN A 60 -28.74 23.19 9.94
CA GLN A 60 -29.72 23.90 10.78
C GLN A 60 -29.11 24.59 12.02
N LYS A 61 -27.94 24.15 12.51
CA LYS A 61 -27.23 24.82 13.62
C LYS A 61 -26.35 26.00 13.20
N GLN A 62 -26.22 26.28 11.90
CA GLN A 62 -25.51 27.46 11.42
C GLN A 62 -26.51 28.53 10.97
N GLY A 63 -26.92 29.35 11.94
CA GLY A 63 -27.51 30.65 11.65
C GLY A 63 -26.61 31.43 10.68
N SER A 64 -27.26 32.02 9.68
CA SER A 64 -26.67 32.81 8.60
C SER A 64 -25.61 33.78 9.09
N THR A 65 -24.35 33.48 8.84
CA THR A 65 -23.29 34.49 8.84
C THR A 65 -23.20 35.13 7.44
N PRO A 66 -22.88 36.43 7.36
CA PRO A 66 -22.84 37.14 6.09
C PRO A 66 -21.84 36.48 5.13
N LYS A 67 -22.17 36.47 3.83
CA LYS A 67 -21.33 35.92 2.75
C LYS A 67 -19.83 36.16 3.04
N PRO A 68 -19.01 35.10 3.17
CA PRO A 68 -17.60 35.29 3.43
C PRO A 68 -16.99 36.01 2.22
N LYS A 69 -16.28 37.10 2.51
CA LYS A 69 -15.31 37.68 1.59
C LYS A 69 -14.45 36.54 1.00
N PRO A 70 -14.02 36.62 -0.27
CA PRO A 70 -13.20 35.58 -0.89
C PRO A 70 -12.07 35.20 0.09
N PRO A 71 -11.83 33.91 0.32
CA PRO A 71 -10.94 33.47 1.38
C PRO A 71 -9.57 34.10 1.14
N VAL A 72 -9.18 35.00 2.04
CA VAL A 72 -7.78 35.37 2.22
C VAL A 72 -7.05 34.05 2.34
N LYS A 73 -6.17 33.73 1.38
CA LYS A 73 -5.38 32.50 1.37
C LYS A 73 -4.67 32.43 2.70
N ARG A 74 -5.22 31.68 3.66
CA ARG A 74 -4.51 31.33 4.89
C ARG A 74 -3.22 30.68 4.40
N HIS A 75 -2.07 31.23 4.79
CA HIS A 75 -0.79 30.58 4.61
C HIS A 75 -0.85 29.26 5.38
N THR A 76 -1.36 28.21 4.75
CA THR A 76 -1.31 26.86 5.29
C THR A 76 0.16 26.49 5.30
N GLU A 77 0.72 26.27 6.49
CA GLU A 77 2.09 25.79 6.64
C GLU A 77 2.33 24.58 5.73
N TYR A 78 3.48 24.55 5.04
CA TYR A 78 3.83 23.44 4.15
C TYR A 78 3.98 22.14 4.96
N LYS A 79 3.08 21.19 4.73
CA LYS A 79 3.19 19.82 5.22
C LYS A 79 3.60 18.91 4.07
N SER A 80 4.82 18.37 4.16
CA SER A 80 5.35 17.43 3.16
C SER A 80 4.51 16.14 3.16
N PRO A 81 3.98 15.70 2.01
CA PRO A 81 3.25 14.44 1.91
C PRO A 81 4.11 13.22 2.29
N ARG A 82 5.44 13.30 2.12
CA ARG A 82 6.37 12.20 2.43
C ARG A 82 6.59 11.96 3.93
N LEU A 83 6.08 12.87 4.77
CA LEU A 83 6.23 12.84 6.23
C LEU A 83 4.94 12.52 6.96
N SER A 84 3.78 12.56 6.29
CA SER A 84 2.48 12.55 6.97
C SER A 84 1.57 11.39 6.59
N GLN A 85 1.93 10.54 5.64
CA GLN A 85 1.06 9.45 5.16
C GLN A 85 1.84 8.32 4.49
N ALA A 86 1.40 7.09 4.73
CA ALA A 86 1.71 5.92 3.90
C ALA A 86 1.05 6.11 2.51
N LEU A 87 1.74 6.85 1.63
CA LEU A 87 1.31 6.99 0.24
C LEU A 87 1.40 5.62 -0.43
N LYS A 88 0.49 5.32 -1.35
CA LYS A 88 0.57 4.07 -2.11
C LYS A 88 1.91 4.02 -2.86
N GLY A 89 2.72 2.99 -2.57
CA GLY A 89 4.08 2.87 -3.10
C GLY A 89 5.13 3.72 -2.39
N SER A 90 4.88 4.16 -1.16
CA SER A 90 5.90 4.79 -0.32
C SER A 90 6.86 3.79 0.31
N GLN A 91 6.47 2.51 0.34
CA GLN A 91 7.16 1.41 1.00
C GLN A 91 8.25 0.77 0.11
N LEU A 92 9.18 0.06 0.75
CA LEU A 92 10.09 -0.87 0.10
C LEU A 92 9.45 -2.26 0.00
N ASN A 93 9.52 -2.85 -1.19
CA ASN A 93 9.08 -4.22 -1.42
C ASN A 93 10.22 -5.20 -1.12
N LEU A 94 10.01 -6.09 -0.14
CA LEU A 94 10.98 -7.13 0.23
C LEU A 94 10.97 -8.33 -0.71
N TYR A 95 9.88 -8.56 -1.45
CA TYR A 95 9.73 -9.76 -2.27
C TYR A 95 10.90 -10.01 -3.24
N PRO A 96 11.44 -8.99 -3.96
CA PRO A 96 12.57 -9.20 -4.84
C PRO A 96 13.80 -9.77 -4.14
N LEU A 97 14.07 -9.38 -2.88
CA LEU A 97 15.18 -9.93 -2.10
C LEU A 97 15.00 -11.43 -1.80
N ALA A 98 13.75 -11.87 -1.61
CA ALA A 98 13.44 -13.28 -1.40
C ALA A 98 13.60 -14.13 -2.67
N GLN A 99 13.62 -13.52 -3.85
CA GLN A 99 13.85 -14.24 -5.13
C GLN A 99 15.34 -14.40 -5.45
N GLU A 100 16.22 -13.62 -4.82
CA GLU A 100 17.65 -13.70 -5.05
C GLU A 100 18.26 -14.94 -4.38
N GLN A 101 19.20 -15.60 -5.07
CA GLN A 101 20.00 -16.68 -4.48
C GLN A 101 20.86 -16.15 -3.35
N GLU A 102 21.49 -14.98 -3.56
CA GLU A 102 22.35 -14.30 -2.60
C GLU A 102 21.77 -12.90 -2.27
N PRO A 103 20.78 -12.81 -1.35
CA PRO A 103 20.09 -11.55 -1.07
C PRO A 103 21.00 -10.42 -0.62
N ARG A 104 22.09 -10.74 0.09
CA ARG A 104 23.06 -9.78 0.62
C ARG A 104 23.80 -8.99 -0.47
N ASN A 105 23.91 -9.52 -1.68
CA ASN A 105 24.54 -8.85 -2.82
C ASN A 105 23.58 -7.86 -3.52
N HIS A 106 22.29 -7.94 -3.23
CA HIS A 106 21.31 -7.04 -3.80
C HIS A 106 21.36 -5.67 -3.11
N PRO A 107 21.40 -4.54 -3.84
CA PRO A 107 21.59 -3.21 -3.23
C PRO A 107 20.49 -2.84 -2.23
N PHE A 108 19.27 -3.34 -2.43
CA PHE A 108 18.17 -3.13 -1.49
C PHE A 108 18.31 -3.86 -0.16
N TYR A 109 19.20 -4.84 -0.03
CA TYR A 109 19.45 -5.49 1.25
C TYR A 109 20.01 -4.48 2.25
N THR A 110 21.09 -3.79 1.91
CA THR A 110 21.72 -2.77 2.76
C THR A 110 20.79 -1.59 2.99
N ILE A 111 20.03 -1.16 1.97
CA ILE A 111 19.03 -0.09 2.11
C ILE A 111 17.96 -0.48 3.13
N THR A 112 17.48 -1.72 3.07
CA THR A 112 16.45 -2.23 3.99
C THR A 112 16.99 -2.33 5.42
N ALA A 113 18.20 -2.86 5.59
CA ALA A 113 18.84 -2.93 6.91
C ALA A 113 19.02 -1.52 7.52
N ARG A 114 19.50 -0.55 6.73
CA ARG A 114 19.61 0.86 7.16
C ARG A 114 18.27 1.45 7.53
N LEU A 115 17.22 1.18 6.75
CA LEU A 115 15.86 1.63 7.04
C LEU A 115 15.39 1.08 8.39
N LEU A 116 15.61 -0.21 8.66
CA LEU A 116 15.23 -0.83 9.93
C LEU A 116 15.94 -0.16 11.13
N CYS A 117 17.25 0.11 11.03
CA CYS A 117 17.98 0.84 12.07
C CYS A 117 17.46 2.27 12.27
N LEU A 118 17.11 2.97 11.18
CA LEU A 118 16.57 4.33 11.25
C LEU A 118 15.20 4.36 11.95
N LEU A 119 14.36 3.34 11.74
CA LEU A 119 13.02 3.27 12.31
C LEU A 119 13.01 2.75 13.76
N TYR A 120 13.92 1.83 14.09
CA TYR A 120 13.90 1.09 15.35
C TYR A 120 15.24 1.12 16.10
N PRO A 121 15.84 2.29 16.37
CA PRO A 121 17.18 2.37 16.96
C PRO A 121 17.28 1.76 18.38
N THR A 122 16.16 1.66 19.10
CA THR A 122 16.12 1.03 20.44
C THR A 122 15.93 -0.48 20.39
N ILE A 123 15.34 -1.02 19.31
CA ILE A 123 15.08 -2.44 19.14
C ILE A 123 16.22 -3.10 18.34
N LEU A 124 16.76 -2.36 17.36
CA LEU A 124 17.85 -2.75 16.48
C LEU A 124 18.97 -1.71 16.62
N PRO A 125 19.89 -1.90 17.59
CA PRO A 125 20.87 -0.88 17.94
C PRO A 125 21.94 -0.67 16.85
N ASP A 126 22.18 -1.67 16.01
CA ASP A 126 23.18 -1.63 14.96
C ASP A 126 22.72 -2.30 13.66
N ASN A 127 23.51 -2.11 12.60
CA ASN A 127 23.26 -2.73 11.30
C ASN A 127 23.34 -4.26 11.35
N GLN A 128 24.09 -4.84 12.29
CA GLN A 128 24.23 -6.28 12.39
C GLN A 128 22.92 -6.92 12.85
N ALA A 129 22.29 -6.36 13.89
CA ALA A 129 20.98 -6.78 14.37
C ALA A 129 19.91 -6.64 13.28
N ALA A 130 19.91 -5.54 12.53
CA ALA A 130 18.99 -5.34 11.41
C ALA A 130 19.23 -6.34 10.27
N CYS A 131 20.48 -6.66 9.95
CA CYS A 131 20.83 -7.71 8.99
C CYS A 131 20.34 -9.08 9.45
N THR A 132 20.59 -9.47 10.71
CA THR A 132 20.14 -10.75 11.26
C THR A 132 18.62 -10.90 11.20
N LEU A 133 17.89 -9.84 11.57
CA LEU A 133 16.43 -9.83 11.41
C LEU A 133 16.05 -9.98 9.93
N LEU A 134 16.64 -9.19 9.04
CA LEU A 134 16.33 -9.22 7.61
C LEU A 134 16.61 -10.59 6.97
N ASP A 135 17.70 -11.25 7.33
CA ASP A 135 18.02 -12.61 6.90
C ASP A 135 16.92 -13.59 7.32
N ALA A 136 16.46 -13.52 8.58
CA ALA A 136 15.37 -14.36 9.08
C ALA A 136 14.06 -14.13 8.32
N LEU A 137 13.71 -12.86 8.05
CA LEU A 137 12.51 -12.50 7.28
C LEU A 137 12.59 -13.03 5.84
N ILE A 138 13.75 -12.89 5.19
CA ILE A 138 13.96 -13.36 3.81
C ILE A 138 13.93 -14.88 3.74
N ALA A 139 14.55 -15.58 4.70
CA ALA A 139 14.52 -17.03 4.80
C ALA A 139 13.08 -17.55 4.92
N LYS A 140 12.25 -16.91 5.77
CA LYS A 140 10.82 -17.25 5.89
C LYS A 140 10.03 -16.91 4.63
N ALA A 141 10.32 -15.78 3.98
CA ALA A 141 9.64 -15.39 2.75
C ALA A 141 9.88 -16.37 1.60
N LYS A 142 11.04 -17.05 1.56
CA LYS A 142 11.36 -18.06 0.55
C LYS A 142 10.54 -19.35 0.66
N THR A 143 10.06 -19.68 1.86
CA THR A 143 9.29 -20.92 2.10
C THR A 143 7.78 -20.73 1.89
N LEU A 144 7.31 -19.48 1.83
CA LEU A 144 5.90 -19.14 1.71
C LEU A 144 5.52 -18.84 0.26
N ASN A 145 4.37 -19.37 -0.17
CA ASN A 145 3.85 -19.11 -1.50
C ASN A 145 3.41 -17.65 -1.66
N GLU A 146 2.70 -17.08 -0.69
CA GLU A 146 2.22 -15.69 -0.73
C GLU A 146 2.49 -15.01 0.61
N PRO A 147 3.77 -14.70 0.89
CA PRO A 147 4.15 -14.19 2.20
C PRO A 147 3.50 -12.83 2.44
N THR A 148 2.92 -12.67 3.62
CA THR A 148 2.55 -11.38 4.20
C THR A 148 3.51 -11.02 5.32
N LEU A 149 3.67 -9.73 5.66
CA LEU A 149 4.58 -9.32 6.74
C LEU A 149 4.26 -10.02 8.07
N ASN A 150 2.98 -10.23 8.38
CA ASN A 150 2.57 -10.90 9.63
C ASN A 150 3.02 -12.36 9.68
N GLU A 151 3.14 -13.03 8.53
CA GLU A 151 3.56 -14.43 8.43
C GLU A 151 5.08 -14.61 8.43
N LEU A 152 5.85 -13.54 8.22
CA LEU A 152 7.32 -13.57 8.23
C LEU A 152 7.92 -13.63 9.64
N MET A 153 7.18 -14.11 10.63
CA MET A 153 7.63 -14.16 12.01
C MET A 153 8.93 -15.00 12.14
N PRO A 154 10.02 -14.44 12.70
CA PRO A 154 11.26 -15.18 12.95
C PRO A 154 11.05 -16.36 13.91
N GLU A 155 11.90 -17.37 13.81
CA GLU A 155 11.87 -18.56 14.69
C GLU A 155 12.63 -18.34 16.01
N ASP A 156 13.62 -17.45 16.01
CA ASP A 156 14.34 -17.05 17.23
C ASP A 156 13.39 -16.24 18.14
N PRO A 157 13.15 -16.67 19.39
CA PRO A 157 12.26 -15.99 20.33
C PRO A 157 12.59 -14.51 20.57
N LEU A 158 13.88 -14.15 20.60
CA LEU A 158 14.30 -12.76 20.82
C LEU A 158 13.95 -11.87 19.62
N LEU A 159 14.20 -12.38 18.41
CA LEU A 159 13.83 -11.68 17.17
C LEU A 159 12.31 -11.64 16.99
N GLN A 160 11.61 -12.69 17.39
CA GLN A 160 10.16 -12.79 17.32
C GLN A 160 9.48 -11.70 18.17
N GLU A 161 9.92 -11.51 19.43
CA GLU A 161 9.36 -10.47 20.30
C GLU A 161 9.58 -9.06 19.70
N ASN A 162 10.80 -8.80 19.22
CA ASN A 162 11.15 -7.55 18.59
C ASN A 162 10.34 -7.30 17.31
N TYR A 163 10.22 -8.30 16.45
CA TYR A 163 9.45 -8.22 15.22
C TYR A 163 7.96 -8.01 15.48
N TYR A 164 7.39 -8.69 16.48
CA TYR A 164 6.00 -8.50 16.88
C TYR A 164 5.71 -7.04 17.26
N LYS A 165 6.60 -6.42 18.05
CA LYS A 165 6.49 -4.98 18.40
C LYS A 165 6.53 -4.09 17.17
N MET A 166 7.37 -4.40 16.18
CA MET A 166 7.46 -3.65 14.92
C MET A 166 6.21 -3.81 14.06
N ILE A 167 5.62 -5.01 13.98
CA ILE A 167 4.40 -5.26 13.23
C ILE A 167 3.21 -4.51 13.82
N GLN A 168 3.02 -4.61 15.14
CA GLN A 168 1.91 -3.94 15.82
C GLN A 168 2.07 -2.43 15.82
N GLY A 169 3.30 -1.94 16.03
CA GLY A 169 3.56 -0.53 16.24
C GLY A 169 2.80 0.04 17.44
N THR A 170 2.72 1.37 17.50
CA THR A 170 1.92 2.09 18.50
C THR A 170 0.89 2.99 17.82
N ASN A 171 -0.30 3.11 18.39
CA ASN A 171 -1.41 3.92 17.85
C ASN A 171 -1.05 5.40 17.64
N GLN A 172 -0.14 5.95 18.45
CA GLN A 172 0.39 7.30 18.31
C GLN A 172 1.91 7.21 18.22
N TYR A 173 2.42 7.16 17.00
CA TYR A 173 3.85 7.30 16.74
C TYR A 173 4.13 8.63 16.02
N ASP A 174 5.20 9.29 16.43
CA ASP A 174 5.76 10.45 15.73
C ASP A 174 7.25 10.19 15.53
N ILE A 175 7.62 9.86 14.30
CA ILE A 175 9.00 9.51 13.96
C ILE A 175 9.93 10.72 14.06
N LYS A 176 9.42 11.95 13.82
CA LYS A 176 10.24 13.16 13.98
C LYS A 176 10.62 13.38 15.43
N GLN A 177 9.68 13.13 16.34
CA GLN A 177 9.90 13.25 17.78
C GLN A 177 10.49 11.97 18.39
N LYS A 178 10.74 10.93 17.58
CA LYS A 178 11.16 9.58 18.03
C LYS A 178 10.26 9.03 19.15
N LYS A 179 8.95 9.29 19.04
CA LYS A 179 7.95 8.84 20.00
C LYS A 179 7.16 7.67 19.42
N GLY A 180 6.99 6.62 20.23
CA GLY A 180 6.28 5.41 19.81
C GLY A 180 7.09 4.53 18.86
N ILE A 181 6.48 3.42 18.45
CA ILE A 181 7.07 2.44 17.53
C ILE A 181 6.31 2.56 16.19
N PRO A 182 6.99 2.90 15.08
CA PRO A 182 6.33 2.95 13.78
C PRO A 182 5.93 1.52 13.34
N PRO A 183 4.71 1.29 12.83
CA PRO A 183 4.32 -0.01 12.32
C PRO A 183 5.09 -0.32 11.03
N LEU A 184 5.63 -1.54 10.94
CA LEU A 184 6.49 -1.95 9.83
C LEU A 184 5.78 -1.86 8.48
N ALA A 185 4.47 -2.10 8.47
CA ALA A 185 3.63 -2.04 7.29
C ALA A 185 3.60 -0.64 6.65
N ASP A 186 3.97 0.45 7.33
CA ASP A 186 4.02 1.79 6.70
C ASP A 186 5.27 1.98 5.83
N PHE A 187 6.30 1.15 6.03
CA PHE A 187 7.64 1.30 5.43
C PHE A 187 8.03 0.14 4.54
N LEU A 188 7.57 -1.07 4.88
CA LEU A 188 7.84 -2.28 4.13
C LEU A 188 6.54 -2.87 3.58
N MET A 189 6.67 -3.57 2.47
CA MET A 189 5.61 -4.35 1.87
C MET A 189 6.23 -5.63 1.30
N ILE A 190 5.42 -6.65 1.08
CA ILE A 190 5.87 -7.86 0.38
C ILE A 190 4.84 -8.24 -0.67
N HIS A 191 5.18 -8.03 -1.94
CA HIS A 191 4.30 -8.32 -3.06
C HIS A 191 5.07 -8.91 -4.23
N LYS A 192 4.58 -10.04 -4.76
CA LYS A 192 5.18 -10.74 -5.90
C LYS A 192 5.43 -9.86 -7.11
N LYS A 193 4.51 -8.94 -7.36
CA LYS A 193 4.50 -8.07 -8.54
C LYS A 193 4.77 -6.64 -8.10
N GLY A 194 5.95 -6.12 -8.42
CA GLY A 194 6.28 -4.74 -8.13
C GLY A 194 7.76 -4.43 -8.29
N ALA A 195 8.08 -3.14 -8.34
CA ALA A 195 9.45 -2.67 -8.15
C ALA A 195 9.86 -2.81 -6.68
N CYS A 196 11.17 -2.75 -6.39
CA CYS A 196 11.67 -2.67 -5.01
C CYS A 196 11.24 -1.36 -4.34
N CYS A 197 11.16 -0.27 -5.11
CA CYS A 197 10.76 1.05 -4.62
C CYS A 197 10.12 1.88 -5.73
N TYR A 198 9.17 2.75 -5.35
CA TYR A 198 8.66 3.82 -6.22
C TYR A 198 9.19 5.17 -5.77
N LEU A 199 10.31 5.59 -6.37
CA LEU A 199 11.12 6.69 -5.84
C LEU A 199 10.35 8.02 -5.72
N CYS A 200 9.51 8.35 -6.70
CA CYS A 200 8.72 9.59 -6.68
C CYS A 200 7.68 9.63 -5.55
N SER A 201 7.25 8.48 -5.01
CA SER A 201 6.29 8.39 -3.90
C SER A 201 6.92 7.85 -2.61
N ALA A 202 8.21 7.52 -2.61
CA ALA A 202 8.92 6.93 -1.49
C ALA A 202 8.78 7.79 -0.22
N HIS A 203 8.59 7.11 0.91
CA HIS A 203 8.51 7.76 2.21
C HIS A 203 9.84 8.47 2.53
N PHE A 204 9.80 9.52 3.36
CA PHE A 204 11.00 10.23 3.83
C PHE A 204 12.10 9.28 4.33
N PHE A 205 11.81 8.41 5.29
CA PHE A 205 12.79 7.44 5.83
C PHE A 205 13.30 6.43 4.81
N VAL A 206 12.49 6.07 3.80
CA VAL A 206 12.97 5.22 2.70
C VAL A 206 14.00 5.98 1.87
N LEU A 207 13.74 7.25 1.52
CA LEU A 207 14.71 8.09 0.83
C LEU A 207 15.97 8.32 1.67
N GLN A 208 15.83 8.52 2.98
CA GLN A 208 16.95 8.70 3.91
C GLN A 208 17.82 7.44 3.98
N ALA A 209 17.21 6.25 3.99
CA ALA A 209 17.96 4.99 3.95
C ALA A 209 18.69 4.79 2.60
N MET A 210 18.14 5.31 1.50
CA MET A 210 18.71 5.20 0.16
C MET A 210 19.84 6.19 -0.10
N PHE A 211 19.62 7.48 0.15
CA PHE A 211 20.52 8.57 -0.26
C PHE A 211 21.13 9.34 0.92
N GLY A 212 20.76 9.00 2.15
CA GLY A 212 21.16 9.76 3.33
C GLY A 212 20.26 10.95 3.63
N GLU A 213 20.55 11.58 4.76
CA GLU A 213 19.73 12.65 5.33
C GLU A 213 19.81 13.95 4.52
N GLU A 214 21.01 14.35 4.12
CA GLU A 214 21.26 15.61 3.40
C GLU A 214 20.49 15.69 2.09
N PHE A 215 20.63 14.68 1.23
CA PHE A 215 19.93 14.63 -0.05
C PHE A 215 18.41 14.53 0.12
N THR A 216 17.95 13.81 1.15
CA THR A 216 16.51 13.69 1.44
C THR A 216 15.89 15.04 1.83
N TYR A 217 16.60 15.86 2.62
CA TYR A 217 16.15 17.22 2.90
C TYR A 217 16.22 18.12 1.67
N ALA A 218 17.19 17.95 0.78
CA ALA A 218 17.23 18.68 -0.49
C ALA A 218 15.98 18.38 -1.35
N ILE A 219 15.54 17.12 -1.40
CA ILE A 219 14.28 16.72 -2.04
C ILE A 219 13.10 17.48 -1.42
N ILE A 220 12.96 17.45 -0.08
CA ILE A 220 11.85 18.13 0.61
C ILE A 220 11.87 19.64 0.38
N ALA A 221 13.05 20.28 0.42
CA ALA A 221 13.20 21.70 0.19
C ALA A 221 12.80 22.08 -1.24
N GLY A 222 13.17 21.26 -2.21
CA GLY A 222 12.75 21.41 -3.61
C GLY A 222 11.24 21.26 -3.79
N GLU A 223 10.63 20.28 -3.12
CA GLU A 223 9.17 20.06 -3.11
C GLU A 223 8.42 21.23 -2.44
N LYS A 224 8.97 21.79 -1.36
CA LYS A 224 8.44 23.00 -0.70
C LYS A 224 8.45 24.20 -1.66
N LYS A 225 9.57 24.44 -2.35
CA LYS A 225 9.68 25.52 -3.37
C LYS A 225 8.67 25.32 -4.51
N LYS A 226 8.39 24.08 -4.90
CA LYS A 226 7.34 23.78 -5.90
C LYS A 226 5.93 24.11 -5.37
N TRP A 227 5.65 23.74 -4.13
CA TRP A 227 4.37 24.02 -3.50
C TRP A 227 4.12 25.52 -3.36
N GLU A 228 5.14 26.30 -2.96
CA GLU A 228 5.08 27.76 -2.91
C GLU A 228 4.77 28.39 -4.28
N ARG A 229 5.24 27.77 -5.37
CA ARG A 229 4.94 28.16 -6.75
C ARG A 229 3.59 27.64 -7.26
N GLY A 230 2.78 27.02 -6.42
CA GLY A 230 1.47 26.47 -6.79
C GLY A 230 1.53 25.19 -7.65
N LYS A 231 2.68 24.52 -7.75
CA LYS A 231 2.85 23.26 -8.49
C LYS A 231 2.50 22.05 -7.63
N THR A 232 2.56 20.85 -8.21
CA THR A 232 2.39 19.58 -7.49
C THR A 232 3.35 19.48 -6.31
N LYS A 233 2.88 18.90 -5.20
CA LYS A 233 3.65 18.76 -3.96
C LYS A 233 4.85 17.83 -4.06
N LEU A 234 4.82 16.85 -4.98
CA LEU A 234 5.91 15.89 -5.16
C LEU A 234 6.65 16.15 -6.48
N PHE A 235 7.93 15.76 -6.51
CA PHE A 235 8.69 15.70 -7.75
C PHE A 235 8.16 14.58 -8.67
N ASN A 236 8.07 14.90 -9.96
CA ASN A 236 7.93 13.88 -10.99
C ASN A 236 9.30 13.20 -11.26
N ARG A 237 9.30 12.19 -12.12
CA ARG A 237 10.53 11.44 -12.45
C ARG A 237 11.65 12.34 -12.96
N GLN A 238 11.35 13.20 -13.93
CA GLN A 238 12.35 14.02 -14.61
C GLN A 238 12.96 15.03 -13.65
N GLU A 239 12.13 15.69 -12.84
CA GLU A 239 12.58 16.66 -11.84
C GLU A 239 13.46 16.00 -10.78
N LEU A 240 13.10 14.79 -10.34
CA LEU A 240 13.90 14.05 -9.37
C LEU A 240 15.23 13.57 -9.97
N GLU A 241 15.22 13.04 -11.20
CA GLU A 241 16.45 12.67 -11.91
C GLU A 241 17.35 13.90 -12.16
N SER A 242 16.78 15.05 -12.48
CA SER A 242 17.52 16.31 -12.62
C SER A 242 18.13 16.78 -11.31
N LEU A 243 17.42 16.61 -10.18
CA LEU A 243 17.96 16.92 -8.86
C LEU A 243 19.09 15.96 -8.49
N ILE A 244 18.91 14.65 -8.70
CA ILE A 244 19.93 13.63 -8.44
C ILE A 244 21.22 13.94 -9.19
N LYS A 245 21.12 14.33 -10.48
CA LYS A 245 22.28 14.69 -11.33
C LYS A 245 23.13 15.84 -10.81
N GLN A 246 22.61 16.67 -9.90
CA GLN A 246 23.39 17.74 -9.26
C GLN A 246 24.36 17.20 -8.20
N TYR A 247 24.19 15.94 -7.79
CA TYR A 247 24.92 15.29 -6.72
C TYR A 247 25.64 14.04 -7.28
N PRO A 248 26.96 14.10 -7.51
CA PRO A 248 27.70 13.05 -8.20
C PRO A 248 27.64 11.67 -7.53
N ILE A 249 27.70 11.64 -6.19
CA ILE A 249 27.70 10.39 -5.40
C ILE A 249 26.33 9.69 -5.52
N GLU A 250 25.27 10.45 -5.30
CA GLU A 250 23.88 10.01 -5.37
C GLU A 250 23.51 9.63 -6.80
N THR A 251 24.10 10.27 -7.80
CA THR A 251 23.94 9.89 -9.22
C THR A 251 24.51 8.51 -9.50
N ALA A 252 25.76 8.25 -9.09
CA ALA A 252 26.39 6.95 -9.28
C ALA A 252 25.61 5.84 -8.56
N PHE A 253 25.16 6.12 -7.34
CA PHE A 253 24.32 5.19 -6.60
C PHE A 253 22.96 4.99 -7.28
N TYR A 254 22.30 6.07 -7.71
CA TYR A 254 21.01 6.00 -8.39
C TYR A 254 21.06 5.13 -9.63
N GLU A 255 22.06 5.29 -10.50
CA GLU A 255 22.20 4.46 -11.70
C GLU A 255 22.34 2.96 -11.38
N THR A 256 22.98 2.64 -10.24
CA THR A 256 23.10 1.24 -9.75
C THR A 256 21.74 0.65 -9.38
N ILE A 257 20.90 1.42 -8.68
CA ILE A 257 19.61 0.96 -8.17
C ILE A 257 18.45 1.18 -9.14
N ARG A 258 18.63 1.99 -10.19
CA ARG A 258 17.58 2.46 -11.10
C ARG A 258 16.79 1.32 -11.73
N LYS A 259 17.46 0.23 -12.09
CA LYS A 259 16.83 -0.97 -12.69
C LYS A 259 15.81 -1.66 -11.77
N TYR A 260 15.93 -1.46 -10.46
CA TYR A 260 15.04 -2.02 -9.45
C TYR A 260 13.94 -1.06 -8.99
N CYS A 261 14.10 0.24 -9.30
CA CYS A 261 13.14 1.29 -8.98
C CYS A 261 12.17 1.53 -10.14
N ARG A 262 10.90 1.83 -9.83
CA ARG A 262 9.98 2.41 -10.81
C ARG A 262 9.69 3.87 -10.50
N ALA A 263 9.51 4.64 -11.57
CA ALA A 263 9.21 6.06 -11.45
C ALA A 263 7.80 6.34 -10.93
N GLN A 264 6.82 5.49 -11.25
CA GLN A 264 5.44 5.63 -10.80
C GLN A 264 4.77 4.27 -10.64
N LEU A 265 3.83 4.18 -9.71
CA LEU A 265 2.77 3.17 -9.79
C LEU A 265 1.97 3.43 -11.07
N ASN A 266 1.81 2.43 -11.92
CA ASN A 266 0.78 2.45 -12.95
C ASN A 266 -0.58 2.55 -12.25
N GLN A 267 -1.00 3.77 -11.93
CA GLN A 267 -2.39 4.06 -11.63
C GLN A 267 -3.13 3.88 -12.95
N LYS A 268 -3.54 2.65 -13.26
CA LYS A 268 -4.68 2.46 -14.14
C LYS A 268 -5.80 3.28 -13.49
N LYS A 269 -6.03 4.49 -14.02
CA LYS A 269 -7.30 5.18 -13.84
C LYS A 269 -8.33 4.23 -14.42
N THR A 270 -8.95 3.40 -13.59
CA THR A 270 -10.28 2.89 -13.86
C THR A 270 -11.21 4.11 -13.82
N VAL A 271 -11.18 4.89 -14.91
CA VAL A 271 -12.31 5.73 -15.27
C VAL A 271 -13.41 4.74 -15.54
N SER A 272 -14.30 4.57 -14.55
CA SER A 272 -15.59 3.95 -14.76
C SER A 272 -16.31 4.80 -15.80
N LYS A 273 -16.18 4.44 -17.09
CA LYS A 273 -17.17 4.78 -18.10
C LYS A 273 -18.42 3.98 -17.74
N LYS A 274 -19.21 4.49 -16.81
CA LYS A 274 -20.63 4.12 -16.68
C LYS A 274 -21.46 5.32 -17.12
N THR A 275 -21.94 5.18 -18.36
CA THR A 275 -23.29 5.57 -18.79
C THR A 275 -23.65 7.06 -18.73
N GLN A 276 -23.18 7.84 -19.72
CA GLN A 276 -24.06 8.80 -20.39
C GLN A 276 -24.62 8.09 -21.63
N ASN A 277 -25.71 7.35 -21.43
CA ASN A 277 -26.60 6.91 -22.50
C ASN A 277 -28.00 6.80 -21.87
N GLY A 278 -28.94 7.60 -22.38
CA GLY A 278 -30.35 7.69 -21.94
C GLY A 278 -30.55 8.78 -20.88
N MET A 279 -31.38 9.82 -21.06
CA MET A 279 -32.48 10.04 -21.99
C MET A 279 -32.55 11.53 -22.36
N SER A 280 -32.59 11.79 -23.66
CA SER A 280 -33.20 12.99 -24.22
C SER A 280 -34.71 12.72 -24.26
N PHE A 281 -35.48 13.36 -23.39
CA PHE A 281 -36.92 13.46 -23.56
C PHE A 281 -37.18 14.59 -24.56
N ARG A 282 -37.48 14.19 -25.79
CA ARG A 282 -38.07 15.04 -26.82
C ARG A 282 -39.53 15.27 -26.43
N LYS A 283 -39.89 16.53 -26.14
CA LYS A 283 -41.28 16.99 -26.15
C LYS A 283 -41.75 17.04 -27.60
N GLU A 284 -42.88 16.43 -27.90
CA GLU A 284 -43.82 16.83 -28.97
C GLU A 284 -45.08 15.96 -28.87
N ALA A 285 -46.12 16.53 -28.23
CA ALA A 285 -47.54 16.52 -28.58
C ALA A 285 -48.28 17.26 -27.45
#